data_AF-A0A1J4XRJ6-F1
#
_entry.id   AF-A0A1J4XRJ6-F1
#
_cell.length_a   1.000
_cell.length_b   1.000
_cell.length_c   1.000
_cell.angle_alpha   90.00
_cell.angle_beta   90.00
_cell.angle_gamma   90.00
#
_symmetry.space_group_name_H-M   'P 1'
#
loop_
_entity.id
_entity.type
_entity.pdbx_description
1 polymer ?
#
loop_
_entity_poly.entity_id
_entity_poly.type
_entity_poly.pdbx_seq_one_letter_code
_entity_poly.pdbx_strand_id
1 'polypeptide(L)'
;MAKKQSLSDIKKDLKTRKIIIGTKVVMKNLKLNKLEKIYVASNCNESSKKELEYYSKLLKIPVVKLKQPNDELGVICKKQYSISMLGVLKE
;
A
#
# COMPACT_ATOMS: atom_id res chain seq x y z
N MET A 1 -1.82 -13.12 20.52
CA MET A 1 -0.98 -11.91 20.35
C MET A 1 -0.40 -11.90 18.93
N ALA A 2 -1.13 -11.41 17.93
CA ALA A 2 -0.61 -11.34 16.56
C ALA A 2 -1.25 -10.17 15.81
N LYS A 3 -0.41 -9.34 15.19
CA LYS A 3 -0.73 -8.21 14.30
C LYS A 3 -1.25 -6.93 14.95
N LYS A 4 -0.44 -6.33 15.82
CA LYS A 4 -0.46 -4.86 16.04
C LYS A 4 0.70 -4.12 15.35
N GLN A 5 1.67 -4.85 14.77
CA GLN A 5 2.87 -4.24 14.17
C GLN A 5 2.59 -3.37 12.94
N SER A 6 1.75 -3.80 11.99
CA SER A 6 1.61 -3.09 10.71
C SER A 6 0.92 -1.71 10.79
N LEU A 7 0.11 -1.44 11.82
CA LEU A 7 -0.62 -0.18 11.96
C LEU A 7 0.27 0.99 12.37
N SER A 8 1.27 0.70 13.20
CA SER A 8 2.26 1.67 13.66
C SER A 8 3.17 2.14 12.53
N ASP A 9 3.58 1.22 11.65
CA ASP A 9 4.43 1.54 10.50
C ASP A 9 3.69 2.43 9.49
N ILE A 10 2.43 2.11 9.17
CA ILE A 10 1.61 2.95 8.28
C ILE A 10 1.48 4.37 8.83
N LYS A 11 1.21 4.54 10.13
CA LYS A 11 1.10 5.88 10.75
C LYS A 11 2.42 6.64 10.77
N LYS A 12 3.55 5.95 10.90
CA LYS A 12 4.88 6.56 10.79
C LYS A 12 5.13 6.99 9.35
N ASP A 13 4.99 6.08 8.39
CA ASP A 13 5.11 6.36 6.95
C ASP A 13 4.20 7.52 6.51
N LEU A 14 2.96 7.60 7.02
CA LEU A 14 2.03 8.69 6.74
C LEU A 14 2.53 10.06 7.22
N LYS A 15 3.29 10.10 8.32
CA LYS A 15 3.82 11.32 8.92
C LYS A 15 5.16 11.74 8.32
N THR A 16 6.01 10.77 7.98
CA THR A 16 7.41 11.04 7.62
C THR A 16 7.69 10.99 6.13
N ARG A 17 6.84 10.35 5.32
CA ARG A 17 7.13 10.11 3.90
C ARG A 17 6.00 10.56 3.00
N LYS A 18 6.34 10.88 1.75
CA LYS A 18 5.34 11.08 0.70
C LYS A 18 4.72 9.73 0.35
N ILE A 19 3.45 9.60 0.70
CA ILE A 19 2.63 8.45 0.34
C ILE A 19 1.76 8.77 -0.86
N ILE A 20 1.59 7.79 -1.73
CA ILE A 20 0.63 7.81 -2.82
C ILE A 20 -0.48 6.81 -2.53
N ILE A 21 -1.69 7.19 -2.89
CA ILE A 21 -2.88 6.41 -2.60
C ILE A 21 -3.59 6.11 -3.91
N GLY A 22 -4.08 4.88 -4.05
CA GLY A 22 -4.92 4.45 -5.16
C GLY A 22 -4.18 3.59 -6.18
N THR A 23 -4.87 2.56 -6.65
CA THR A 23 -4.33 1.51 -7.53
C THR A 23 -3.68 2.06 -8.79
N LYS A 24 -4.33 2.99 -9.49
CA LYS A 24 -3.80 3.58 -10.75
C LYS A 24 -2.49 4.34 -10.54
N VAL A 25 -2.42 5.15 -9.48
CA VAL A 25 -1.25 5.98 -9.18
C VAL A 25 -0.11 5.10 -8.67
N VAL A 26 -0.42 4.11 -7.83
CA VAL A 26 0.54 3.12 -7.35
C VAL A 26 1.12 2.32 -8.52
N MET A 27 0.30 1.80 -9.44
CA MET A 27 0.80 1.08 -10.62
C MET A 27 1.68 1.93 -11.52
N LYS A 28 1.34 3.22 -11.73
CA LYS A 28 2.20 4.14 -12.50
C LYS A 28 3.57 4.32 -11.84
N ASN A 29 3.60 4.61 -10.54
CA ASN A 29 4.87 4.80 -9.82
C ASN A 29 5.64 3.50 -9.62
N LEU A 30 4.95 2.36 -9.57
CA LEU A 30 5.54 1.04 -9.55
C LEU A 30 6.33 0.80 -10.83
N LYS A 31 5.74 1.07 -12.00
CA LYS A 31 6.42 0.97 -13.30
C LYS A 31 7.63 1.90 -13.41
N LEU A 32 7.59 3.06 -12.76
CA LEU A 32 8.70 4.02 -12.72
C LEU A 32 9.77 3.67 -11.66
N ASN A 33 9.60 2.57 -10.90
CA ASN A 33 10.49 2.16 -9.81
C ASN A 33 10.70 3.23 -8.72
N LYS A 34 9.73 4.14 -8.54
CA LYS A 34 9.80 5.22 -7.53
C LYS A 34 9.25 4.81 -6.17
N LEU A 35 8.91 3.54 -5.98
CA LEU A 35 8.28 3.04 -4.77
C LEU A 35 9.25 2.23 -3.93
N GLU A 36 9.29 2.53 -2.63
CA GLU A 36 10.09 1.77 -1.67
C GLU A 36 9.28 0.65 -1.03
N LYS A 37 7.99 0.89 -0.75
CA LYS A 37 7.09 -0.06 -0.10
C LYS A 37 5.68 0.06 -0.64
N ILE A 38 4.93 -1.04 -0.61
CA ILE A 38 3.53 -1.07 -1.03
C ILE A 38 2.69 -1.81 -0.01
N TYR A 39 1.55 -1.24 0.35
CA TYR A 39 0.56 -1.82 1.23
C TYR A 39 -0.71 -2.12 0.45
N VAL A 40 -1.25 -3.32 0.65
CA VAL A 40 -2.45 -3.81 -0.05
C VAL A 40 -3.51 -4.19 0.97
N ALA A 41 -4.74 -3.70 0.80
CA ALA A 41 -5.88 -4.06 1.62
C ALA A 41 -6.30 -5.53 1.42
N SER A 42 -6.97 -6.12 2.41
CA SER A 42 -7.44 -7.50 2.29
C SER A 42 -8.54 -7.67 1.23
N ASN A 43 -9.37 -6.63 1.04
CA ASN A 43 -10.49 -6.61 0.08
C ASN A 43 -10.07 -6.12 -1.33
N CYS A 44 -8.79 -6.21 -1.68
CA CYS A 44 -8.33 -5.77 -3.00
C CYS A 44 -8.57 -6.87 -4.04
N ASN A 45 -9.10 -6.49 -5.21
CA ASN A 45 -9.41 -7.41 -6.32
C ASN A 45 -8.21 -8.30 -6.65
N GLU A 46 -8.49 -9.58 -6.88
CA GLU A 46 -7.45 -10.58 -7.11
C GLU A 46 -6.61 -10.27 -8.36
N SER A 47 -7.22 -9.74 -9.43
CA SER A 47 -6.52 -9.31 -10.65
C SER A 47 -5.47 -8.24 -10.36
N SER A 48 -5.83 -7.20 -9.58
CA SER A 48 -4.89 -6.14 -9.20
C SER A 48 -3.80 -6.66 -8.27
N LYS A 49 -4.12 -7.64 -7.42
CA LYS A 49 -3.15 -8.27 -6.51
C LYS A 49 -2.12 -9.11 -7.27
N LYS A 50 -2.56 -9.91 -8.25
CA LYS A 50 -1.67 -10.69 -9.13
C LYS A 50 -0.76 -9.79 -9.95
N GLU A 51 -1.31 -8.74 -10.55
CA GLU A 51 -0.54 -7.79 -11.34
C GLU A 51 0.50 -7.05 -10.49
N LEU A 52 0.11 -6.61 -9.30
CA LEU A 52 1.03 -5.96 -8.36
C LEU A 52 2.12 -6.91 -7.86
N GLU A 53 1.79 -8.16 -7.56
CA GLU A 53 2.76 -9.15 -7.09
C GLU A 53 3.77 -9.54 -8.18
N TYR A 54 3.33 -9.57 -9.44
CA TYR A 54 4.20 -9.74 -10.60
C TYR A 54 5.21 -8.60 -10.73
N TYR A 55 4.73 -7.35 -10.76
CA TYR A 55 5.60 -6.18 -10.85
C TYR A 55 6.50 -5.99 -9.61
N SER A 56 5.99 -6.29 -8.42
CA SER A 56 6.78 -6.25 -7.18
C SER A 56 7.96 -7.22 -7.23
N LYS A 57 7.76 -8.46 -7.74
CA LYS A 57 8.84 -9.44 -7.89
C LYS A 57 9.91 -8.98 -8.88
N LEU A 58 9.50 -8.42 -10.02
CA LEU A 58 10.42 -7.87 -11.03
C LEU A 58 11.30 -6.75 -10.45
N LEU A 59 10.70 -5.89 -9.64
CA LEU A 59 11.36 -4.69 -9.11
C LEU A 59 11.96 -4.90 -7.71
N LYS A 60 11.80 -6.09 -7.12
CA LYS A 60 12.15 -6.45 -5.74
C LYS A 60 11.61 -5.47 -4.68
N ILE A 61 10.40 -4.93 -4.90
CA ILE A 61 9.78 -3.98 -3.96
C ILE A 61 8.96 -4.76 -2.92
N PRO A 62 9.14 -4.53 -1.60
CA PRO A 62 8.38 -5.20 -0.55
C PRO A 62 6.89 -4.83 -0.58
N VAL A 63 6.04 -5.87 -0.58
CA VAL A 63 4.58 -5.76 -0.55
C VAL A 63 4.05 -6.30 0.77
N VAL A 64 3.34 -5.45 1.52
CA VAL A 64 2.74 -5.77 2.81
C VAL A 64 1.24 -5.95 2.61
N LYS A 65 0.77 -7.20 2.74
CA LYS A 65 -0.66 -7.53 2.72
C LYS A 65 -1.26 -7.27 4.10
N LEU A 66 -2.17 -6.31 4.17
CA LEU A 66 -2.90 -5.97 5.39
C LEU A 66 -4.10 -6.90 5.56
N LYS A 67 -4.48 -7.15 6.83
CA LYS A 67 -5.69 -7.92 7.15
C LYS A 67 -6.95 -7.05 7.11
N GLN A 68 -6.79 -5.73 7.26
CA GLN A 68 -7.88 -4.78 7.26
C GLN A 68 -8.51 -4.59 5.87
N PRO A 69 -9.82 -4.30 5.81
CA PRO A 69 -10.48 -3.86 4.58
C PRO A 69 -10.03 -2.45 4.18
N ASN A 70 -10.40 -2.05 2.96
CA ASN A 70 -10.12 -0.73 2.39
C ASN A 70 -10.68 0.43 3.22
N ASP A 71 -11.82 0.22 3.90
CA ASP A 71 -12.49 1.25 4.69
C ASP A 71 -11.69 1.64 5.93
N GLU A 72 -11.28 0.63 6.70
CA GLU A 72 -10.47 0.81 7.90
C GLU A 72 -9.10 1.42 7.56
N LEU A 73 -8.52 1.05 6.41
CA LEU A 73 -7.32 1.68 5.85
C LEU A 73 -7.48 3.18 5.58
N GLY A 74 -8.64 3.60 5.06
CA GLY A 74 -8.99 5.01 4.87
C GLY A 74 -9.00 5.77 6.19
N VAL A 75 -9.67 5.21 7.20
CA VAL A 75 -9.74 5.77 8.56
C VAL A 75 -8.36 5.89 9.20
N ILE A 76 -7.51 4.86 9.07
CA ILE A 76 -6.13 4.87 9.58
C ILE A 76 -5.30 5.99 8.92
N CYS A 77 -5.50 6.18 7.62
CA CYS A 77 -4.85 7.24 6.84
C CYS A 77 -5.50 8.62 7.01
N LYS A 78 -6.53 8.75 7.87
CA LYS A 78 -7.33 9.97 8.06
C LYS A 78 -7.91 10.53 6.75
N LYS A 79 -8.33 9.65 5.84
CA LYS A 79 -9.01 10.01 4.60
C LYS A 79 -10.47 9.60 4.68
N GLN A 80 -11.36 10.44 4.14
CA GLN A 80 -12.82 10.19 4.10
C GLN A 80 -13.21 9.20 3.00
N TYR A 81 -12.25 8.54 2.35
CA TYR A 81 -12.49 7.58 1.27
C TYR A 81 -11.72 6.29 1.53
N SER A 82 -12.28 5.17 1.09
CA SER A 82 -11.70 3.85 1.25
C SER A 82 -10.46 3.68 0.34
N ILE A 83 -9.41 3.06 0.88
CA ILE A 83 -8.10 2.92 0.21
C ILE A 83 -7.80 1.44 -0.03
N SER A 84 -7.73 1.05 -1.30
CA SER A 84 -7.41 -0.34 -1.67
C SER A 84 -5.89 -0.63 -1.69
N MET A 85 -5.10 0.36 -2.10
CA MET A 85 -3.64 0.25 -2.21
C MET A 85 -2.97 1.57 -1.82
N LEU A 86 -1.84 1.45 -1.13
CA LEU A 86 -1.01 2.57 -0.70
C LEU A 86 0.45 2.29 -1.07
N GLY A 87 1.11 3.24 -1.69
CA GLY A 87 2.53 3.17 -2.04
C GLY A 87 3.31 4.22 -1.26
N VAL A 88 4.48 3.84 -0.78
CA VAL A 88 5.45 4.76 -0.17
C VAL A 88 6.46 5.13 -1.24
N LEU A 89 6.56 6.42 -1.56
CA LEU A 89 7.59 6.90 -2.48
C LEU A 89 8.96 6.81 -1.81
N LYS A 90 9.95 6.43 -2.61
CA LYS A 90 11.36 6.59 -2.28
C LYS A 90 11.72 8.03 -2.65
N GLU A 91 12.10 8.84 -1.67
CA GLU A 91 12.67 10.17 -1.94
C GLU A 91 14.15 10.05 -2.29
#